data_AF-A0A4P7SUL4-F1
#
_entry.id   AF-A0A4P7SUL4-F1
#
_cell.length_a   1.000
_cell.length_b   1.000
_cell.length_c   1.000
_cell.angle_alpha   90.00
_cell.angle_beta   90.00
_cell.angle_gamma   90.00
#
_symmetry.space_group_name_H-M   'P 1'
#
loop_
_entity.id
_entity.type
_entity.pdbx_description
1 polymer ?
#
loop_
_entity_poly.entity_id
_entity_poly.type
_entity_poly.pdbx_seq_one_letter_code
_entity_poly.pdbx_strand_id
1 'polypeptide(L)'
;MQTSISEWLESNTGESKRQMALRVGQTPSTFNRNIDMPDVIIAVCRAYELNPVEALVEAGIITADDVMDFAESTALEADLEKISTDSLTARMHVQIDELGRRIQGNRPVPGQTAMWDLVPADPDYSNMSEADAKDYGLAAFKGEDNIGFDDLPHEP
;
A
#
# COMPACT_ATOMS: atom_id res chain seq x y z
N MET A 1 -21.69 -3.31 10.57
CA MET A 1 -23.13 -3.17 10.32
C MET A 1 -23.25 -2.75 8.86
N GLN A 2 -24.01 -3.44 8.03
CA GLN A 2 -24.33 -2.93 6.69
C GLN A 2 -25.27 -1.75 6.90
N THR A 3 -24.77 -0.53 6.73
CA THR A 3 -25.61 0.66 6.74
C THR A 3 -26.34 0.66 5.41
N SER A 4 -27.65 0.91 5.41
CA SER A 4 -28.35 1.04 4.13
C SER A 4 -27.73 2.21 3.36
N ILE A 5 -27.48 2.08 2.05
CA ILE A 5 -26.97 3.20 1.23
C ILE A 5 -27.80 4.48 1.41
N SER A 6 -29.11 4.32 1.63
CA SER A 6 -30.01 5.39 2.05
C SER A 6 -29.55 6.15 3.29
N GLU A 7 -29.21 5.43 4.36
CA GLU A 7 -28.76 5.99 5.64
C GLU A 7 -27.37 6.60 5.51
N TRP A 8 -26.48 5.97 4.73
CA TRP A 8 -25.17 6.53 4.42
C TRP A 8 -25.30 7.87 3.68
N LEU A 9 -26.17 7.94 2.67
CA LEU A 9 -26.42 9.17 1.92
C LEU A 9 -27.04 10.26 2.80
N GLU A 10 -28.00 9.93 3.65
CA GLU A 10 -28.59 10.91 4.58
C GLU A 10 -27.54 11.43 5.58
N SER A 11 -26.65 10.57 6.09
CA SER A 11 -25.58 10.96 7.01
C SER A 11 -24.53 11.86 6.35
N ASN A 12 -24.17 11.60 5.09
CA ASN A 12 -23.12 12.33 4.39
C ASN A 12 -23.61 13.61 3.71
N THR A 13 -24.88 13.65 3.27
CA THR A 13 -25.47 14.86 2.67
C THR A 13 -26.10 15.79 3.70
N GLY A 14 -26.47 15.27 4.88
CA GLY A 14 -27.25 16.00 5.89
C GLY A 14 -28.69 16.32 5.45
N GLU A 15 -29.14 15.77 4.32
CA GLU A 15 -30.44 16.03 3.73
C GLU A 15 -31.28 14.75 3.67
N SER A 16 -32.61 14.92 3.73
CA SER A 16 -33.54 13.80 3.58
C SER A 16 -33.60 13.28 2.14
N LYS A 17 -33.98 12.00 1.94
CA LYS A 17 -34.24 11.44 0.59
C LYS A 17 -35.12 12.30 -0.30
N ARG A 18 -36.09 13.00 0.28
CA ARG A 18 -36.97 13.92 -0.48
C ARG A 18 -36.19 15.12 -1.03
N GLN A 19 -35.30 15.72 -0.24
CA GLN A 19 -34.51 16.86 -0.66
C GLN A 19 -33.46 16.43 -1.70
N MET A 20 -32.79 15.30 -1.47
CA MET A 20 -31.89 14.68 -2.44
C MET A 20 -32.59 14.43 -3.78
N ALA A 21 -33.79 13.84 -3.77
CA ALA A 21 -34.57 13.61 -4.98
C ALA A 21 -34.81 14.91 -5.78
N LEU A 22 -35.22 15.98 -5.09
CA LEU A 22 -35.46 17.27 -5.73
C LEU A 22 -34.18 17.88 -6.31
N ARG A 23 -33.05 17.76 -5.61
CA ARG A 23 -31.76 18.28 -6.06
C ARG A 23 -31.24 17.58 -7.32
N VAL A 24 -31.46 16.26 -7.41
CA VAL A 24 -31.12 15.46 -8.59
C VAL A 24 -32.22 15.54 -9.67
N GLY A 25 -33.29 16.31 -9.45
CA GLY A 25 -34.36 16.52 -10.44
C GLY A 25 -35.30 15.32 -10.62
N GLN A 26 -35.37 14.43 -9.64
CA GLN A 26 -36.24 13.26 -9.65
C GLN A 26 -37.47 13.44 -8.76
N THR A 27 -38.55 12.71 -9.05
CA THR A 27 -39.67 12.62 -8.11
C THR A 27 -39.27 11.79 -6.88
N PRO A 28 -39.73 12.12 -5.66
CA PRO A 28 -39.39 11.33 -4.47
C PRO A 28 -39.79 9.85 -4.57
N SER A 29 -40.86 9.53 -5.29
CA SER A 29 -41.27 8.15 -5.53
C SER A 29 -40.32 7.39 -6.45
N THR A 30 -39.82 8.04 -7.52
CA THR A 30 -38.85 7.43 -8.43
C THR A 30 -37.52 7.23 -7.71
N PHE A 31 -37.08 8.26 -6.98
CA PHE A 31 -35.83 8.23 -6.22
C PHE A 31 -35.82 7.09 -5.20
N ASN A 32 -36.86 6.97 -4.35
CA ASN A 32 -36.91 5.91 -3.33
C ASN A 32 -36.92 4.49 -3.91
N ARG A 33 -37.41 4.29 -5.14
CA ARG A 33 -37.37 2.97 -5.80
C ARG A 33 -35.99 2.64 -6.38
N ASN A 34 -35.20 3.66 -6.69
CA ASN A 34 -33.96 3.53 -7.45
C ASN A 34 -32.74 3.98 -6.65
N ILE A 35 -32.86 4.30 -5.37
CA ILE A 35 -31.78 4.87 -4.56
C ILE A 35 -30.57 3.93 -4.44
N ASP A 36 -30.81 2.63 -4.59
CA ASP A 36 -29.77 1.59 -4.57
C ASP A 36 -29.15 1.35 -5.96
N MET A 37 -29.62 2.05 -7.01
CA MET A 37 -29.08 1.93 -8.36
C MET A 37 -27.81 2.79 -8.52
N PRO A 38 -26.74 2.27 -9.16
CA PRO A 38 -25.48 2.99 -9.32
C PRO A 38 -25.64 4.38 -9.93
N ASP A 39 -26.48 4.52 -10.97
CA ASP A 39 -26.72 5.79 -11.65
C ASP A 39 -27.27 6.87 -10.71
N VAL A 40 -28.17 6.48 -9.79
CA VAL A 40 -28.77 7.41 -8.83
C VAL A 40 -27.76 7.76 -7.74
N ILE A 41 -27.02 6.78 -7.23
CA ILE A 41 -25.96 7.00 -6.24
C ILE A 41 -24.93 7.98 -6.79
N ILE A 42 -24.41 7.75 -7.99
CA ILE A 42 -23.42 8.62 -8.65
C ILE A 42 -24.00 10.04 -8.86
N ALA A 43 -25.26 10.14 -9.29
CA ALA A 43 -25.90 11.43 -9.49
C ALA A 43 -26.04 12.24 -8.18
N VAL A 44 -26.39 11.57 -7.08
CA VAL A 44 -26.41 12.20 -5.74
C VAL A 44 -24.99 12.59 -5.33
N CYS A 45 -24.02 11.70 -5.38
CA CYS A 45 -22.64 12.00 -5.00
C CYS A 45 -22.09 13.22 -5.75
N ARG A 46 -22.35 13.33 -7.07
CA ARG A 46 -21.96 14.50 -7.87
C ARG A 46 -22.68 15.79 -7.45
N ALA A 47 -23.95 15.72 -7.08
CA ALA A 47 -24.74 16.89 -6.67
C ALA A 47 -24.33 17.47 -5.29
N TYR A 48 -23.65 16.66 -4.47
CA TYR A 48 -23.16 17.01 -3.13
C TYR A 48 -21.64 16.97 -3.01
N GLU A 49 -20.91 16.83 -4.12
CA GLU A 49 -19.44 16.77 -4.16
C GLU A 49 -18.84 15.66 -3.27
N LEU A 50 -19.55 14.54 -3.14
CA LEU A 50 -19.11 13.35 -2.41
C LEU A 50 -18.36 12.38 -3.33
N ASN A 51 -17.50 11.54 -2.75
CA ASN A 51 -16.80 10.49 -3.48
C ASN A 51 -17.78 9.36 -3.91
N PRO A 52 -18.03 9.15 -5.21
CA PRO A 52 -18.94 8.10 -5.66
C PRO A 52 -18.43 6.68 -5.38
N VAL A 53 -17.11 6.48 -5.32
CA VAL A 53 -16.51 5.15 -5.10
C VAL A 53 -16.87 4.64 -3.72
N GLU A 54 -16.74 5.48 -2.69
CA GLU A 54 -17.09 5.14 -1.31
C GLU A 54 -18.58 4.76 -1.18
N ALA A 55 -19.46 5.53 -1.82
CA ALA A 55 -20.89 5.24 -1.83
C ALA A 55 -21.23 3.92 -2.54
N LEU A 56 -20.53 3.58 -3.63
CA LEU A 56 -20.72 2.32 -4.34
C LEU A 56 -20.20 1.11 -3.55
N VAL A 57 -19.13 1.30 -2.75
CA VAL A 57 -18.64 0.28 -1.80
C VAL A 57 -19.67 0.05 -0.69
N GLU A 58 -20.21 1.11 -0.09
CA GLU A 58 -21.23 0.99 0.96
C GLU A 58 -22.52 0.34 0.41
N ALA A 59 -22.88 0.64 -0.84
CA ALA A 59 -24.00 -0.01 -1.52
C ALA A 59 -23.74 -1.49 -1.87
N GLY A 60 -22.50 -1.98 -1.71
CA GLY A 60 -22.10 -3.35 -2.07
C GLY A 60 -22.11 -3.63 -3.56
N ILE A 61 -22.10 -2.60 -4.40
CA ILE A 61 -22.06 -2.70 -5.87
C ILE A 61 -20.65 -3.05 -6.34
N ILE A 62 -19.66 -2.47 -5.66
CA ILE A 62 -18.24 -2.78 -5.81
C ILE A 62 -17.66 -3.10 -4.44
N THR A 63 -16.57 -3.84 -4.42
CA THR A 63 -15.80 -4.15 -3.21
C THR A 63 -14.58 -3.26 -3.10
N ALA A 64 -14.00 -3.18 -1.90
CA ALA A 64 -12.73 -2.47 -1.72
C ALA A 64 -11.60 -3.13 -2.54
N ASP A 65 -11.66 -4.45 -2.70
CA ASP A 65 -10.70 -5.21 -3.51
C ASP A 65 -10.81 -4.84 -4.99
N ASP A 66 -12.02 -4.67 -5.54
CA ASP A 66 -12.21 -4.22 -6.94
C ASP A 66 -11.54 -2.86 -7.20
N VAL A 67 -11.56 -1.97 -6.20
CA VAL A 67 -10.93 -0.65 -6.29
C VAL A 67 -9.40 -0.77 -6.23
N MET A 68 -8.88 -1.65 -5.36
CA MET A 68 -7.45 -1.91 -5.23
C MET A 68 -6.89 -2.57 -6.49
N ASP A 69 -7.55 -3.60 -7.02
CA ASP A 69 -7.16 -4.29 -8.25
C ASP A 69 -7.10 -3.32 -9.44
N PHE A 70 -8.10 -2.44 -9.56
CA PHE A 70 -8.11 -1.40 -10.60
C PHE A 70 -7.01 -0.35 -10.39
N ALA A 71 -6.73 0.05 -9.15
CA ALA A 71 -5.66 0.99 -8.84
C ALA A 71 -4.29 0.40 -9.16
N GLU A 72 -4.08 -0.89 -8.86
CA GLU A 72 -2.85 -1.62 -9.20
C GLU A 72 -2.67 -1.74 -10.71
N SER A 73 -3.70 -2.13 -11.46
CA SER A 73 -3.63 -2.23 -12.92
C SER A 73 -3.37 -0.87 -13.57
N THR A 74 -4.02 0.19 -13.08
CA THR A 74 -3.84 1.55 -13.62
C THR A 74 -2.47 2.12 -13.24
N ALA A 75 -1.94 1.83 -12.04
CA ALA A 75 -0.60 2.24 -11.65
C ALA A 75 0.46 1.57 -12.53
N LEU A 76 0.30 0.27 -12.82
CA LEU A 76 1.17 -0.47 -13.74
C LEU A 76 1.12 0.10 -15.17
N GLU A 77 -0.06 0.44 -15.68
CA GLU A 77 -0.21 1.02 -17.02
C GLU A 77 0.28 2.48 -17.11
N ALA A 78 0.00 3.31 -16.09
CA ALA A 78 0.43 4.70 -16.05
C ALA A 78 1.95 4.84 -15.82
N ASP A 79 2.56 3.92 -15.07
CA ASP A 79 4.02 3.89 -14.87
C ASP A 79 4.77 3.41 -16.13
N LEU A 80 4.16 2.56 -16.97
CA LEU A 80 4.78 2.08 -18.21
C LEU A 80 4.78 3.09 -19.35
N GLU A 81 3.77 3.97 -19.45
CA GLU A 81 3.66 4.92 -20.58
C GLU A 81 4.27 6.32 -20.32
N LYS A 82 4.52 6.71 -19.06
CA LYS A 82 4.91 8.11 -18.75
C LYS A 82 6.08 8.31 -17.79
N ILE A 83 6.79 7.26 -17.36
CA ILE A 83 7.98 7.47 -16.55
C ILE A 83 9.18 7.78 -17.47
N SER A 84 9.42 9.08 -17.68
CA SER A 84 10.81 9.53 -17.91
C SER A 84 11.63 9.17 -16.66
N THR A 85 12.88 8.74 -16.82
CA THR A 85 13.84 8.50 -15.74
C THR A 85 13.92 9.64 -14.71
N ASP A 86 13.61 10.86 -15.14
CA ASP A 86 13.57 12.05 -14.28
C ASP A 86 12.38 12.06 -13.30
N SER A 87 11.25 11.48 -13.72
CA SER A 87 10.07 11.36 -12.86
C SER A 87 10.20 10.23 -11.82
N LEU A 88 10.89 9.14 -12.18
CA LEU A 88 11.22 8.06 -11.26
C LEU A 88 12.17 8.53 -10.16
N THR A 89 13.23 9.25 -10.55
CA THR A 89 14.22 9.79 -9.61
C THR A 89 13.60 10.84 -8.68
N ALA A 90 12.70 11.69 -9.19
CA ALA A 90 11.96 12.64 -8.36
C ALA A 90 11.04 11.93 -7.35
N ARG A 91 10.31 10.89 -7.77
CA ARG A 91 9.43 10.11 -6.89
C ARG A 91 10.21 9.33 -5.82
N MET A 92 11.35 8.75 -6.20
CA MET A 92 12.26 8.08 -5.27
C MET A 92 12.81 9.05 -4.21
N HIS A 93 13.20 10.27 -4.59
CA HIS A 93 13.65 11.27 -3.62
C HIS A 93 12.56 11.64 -2.61
N VAL A 94 11.32 11.84 -3.07
CA VAL A 94 10.19 12.13 -2.16
C VAL A 94 9.93 10.97 -1.20
N GLN A 95 9.99 9.72 -1.68
CA GLN A 95 9.81 8.54 -0.83
C GLN A 95 10.96 8.35 0.17
N ILE A 96 12.20 8.62 -0.23
CA ILE A 96 13.39 8.58 0.65
C ILE A 96 13.30 9.68 1.71
N ASP A 97 12.86 10.89 1.35
CA ASP A 97 12.67 11.98 2.30
C ASP A 97 11.55 11.68 3.30
N GLU A 98 10.44 11.11 2.84
CA GLU A 98 9.32 10.67 3.69
C GLU A 98 9.78 9.58 4.68
N LEU A 99 10.55 8.60 4.21
CA LEU A 99 11.18 7.57 5.05
C LEU A 99 12.18 8.18 6.04
N GLY A 100 12.99 9.16 5.61
CA GLY A 100 13.91 9.89 6.47
C GLY A 100 13.18 10.65 7.60
N ARG A 101 12.05 11.29 7.30
CA ARG A 101 11.20 11.93 8.31
C ARG A 101 10.59 10.92 9.28
N ARG A 102 10.16 9.75 8.79
CA ARG A 102 9.63 8.67 9.64
C ARG A 102 10.71 8.12 10.59
N ILE A 103 11.93 7.93 10.10
CA ILE A 103 13.08 7.49 10.90
C ILE A 103 13.45 8.56 11.95
N GLN A 104 13.49 9.85 11.58
CA GLN A 104 13.82 10.94 12.50
C GLN A 104 12.72 11.22 13.54
N GLY A 105 11.45 10.99 13.18
CA GLY A 105 10.30 11.09 14.08
C GLY A 105 10.27 9.98 15.14
N ASN A 106 10.88 8.83 14.83
CA ASN A 106 11.03 7.72 15.76
C ASN A 106 12.30 7.89 16.60
N ARG A 107 12.36 8.92 17.44
CA ARG A 107 13.41 9.01 18.46
C ARG A 107 13.25 7.82 19.41
N PRO A 108 14.24 6.93 19.55
CA PRO A 108 14.14 5.84 20.50
C PRO A 108 13.95 6.42 21.90
N VAL A 109 12.93 5.93 22.60
CA VAL A 109 12.69 6.27 24.00
C VAL A 109 13.92 5.83 24.80
N PRO A 110 14.45 6.62 25.76
CA PRO A 110 15.59 6.17 26.56
C PRO A 110 15.27 4.82 27.22
N GLY A 111 16.00 3.77 26.85
CA GLY A 111 15.77 2.40 27.32
C GLY A 111 15.17 1.42 26.30
N GLN A 112 14.76 1.88 25.11
CA GLN A 112 14.45 1.01 23.97
C GLN A 112 15.68 0.90 23.08
N THR A 113 16.48 -0.14 23.28
CA THR A 113 17.53 -0.51 22.32
C THR A 113 16.86 -0.85 21.00
N ALA A 114 17.12 -0.05 19.96
CA ALA A 114 16.71 -0.41 18.62
C ALA A 114 17.36 -1.75 18.28
N MET A 115 16.58 -2.71 17.76
CA MET A 115 17.08 -4.04 17.39
C MET A 115 18.28 -3.97 16.40
N TRP A 116 18.44 -2.84 15.70
CA TRP A 116 19.55 -2.52 14.81
C TRP A 116 20.88 -2.18 15.53
N ASP A 117 20.84 -1.73 16.79
CA ASP A 117 22.06 -1.46 17.60
C ASP A 117 22.65 -2.74 18.21
N LEU A 118 21.98 -3.89 18.04
CA LEU A 118 22.46 -5.20 18.50
C LEU A 118 23.27 -5.94 17.44
N VAL A 119 23.45 -5.36 16.25
CA VAL A 119 24.41 -5.87 15.27
C VAL A 119 25.77 -5.28 15.64
N PRO A 120 26.69 -6.06 16.25
CA PRO A 120 28.05 -5.58 16.44
C PRO A 120 28.59 -5.16 15.07
N ALA A 121 29.27 -4.02 15.01
CA ALA A 121 29.94 -3.58 13.79
C ALA A 121 30.73 -4.75 13.20
N ASP A 122 30.54 -5.03 11.91
CA ASP A 122 31.27 -6.10 11.23
C ASP A 122 32.76 -5.96 11.57
N PRO A 123 33.41 -7.00 12.14
CA PRO A 123 34.82 -6.94 12.46
C PRO A 123 35.59 -6.56 11.19
N ASP A 124 36.51 -5.60 11.28
CA ASP A 124 37.37 -5.27 10.14
C ASP A 124 38.36 -6.43 9.90
N TYR A 125 37.98 -7.34 9.01
CA TYR A 125 38.77 -8.50 8.63
C TYR A 125 40.04 -8.14 7.86
N SER A 126 40.21 -6.87 7.44
CA SER A 126 41.38 -6.44 6.67
C SER A 126 42.69 -6.53 7.47
N ASN A 127 42.60 -6.57 8.81
CA ASN A 127 43.75 -6.63 9.72
C ASN A 127 43.69 -7.79 10.73
N MET A 128 42.81 -8.78 10.53
CA MET A 128 42.62 -9.89 11.47
C MET A 128 43.77 -10.91 11.38
N SER A 129 44.26 -11.37 12.53
CA SER A 129 45.34 -12.37 12.58
C SER A 129 44.82 -13.77 12.21
N GLU A 130 45.68 -14.64 11.67
CA GLU A 130 45.33 -16.04 11.37
C GLU A 130 44.89 -16.84 12.61
N ALA A 131 45.25 -16.39 13.81
CA ALA A 131 44.82 -17.02 15.06
C ALA A 131 43.37 -16.62 15.42
N ASP A 132 42.98 -15.36 15.20
CA ASP A 132 41.64 -14.86 15.51
C ASP A 132 40.59 -15.34 14.50
N ALA A 133 40.98 -15.56 13.24
CA ALA A 133 40.10 -16.10 12.21
C ALA A 133 39.58 -17.53 12.51
N LYS A 134 40.31 -18.30 13.33
CA LYS A 134 39.92 -19.67 13.72
C LYS A 134 38.77 -19.69 14.73
N ASP A 135 38.68 -18.67 15.58
CA ASP A 135 37.69 -18.62 16.67
C ASP A 135 36.28 -18.28 16.14
N TYR A 136 36.21 -17.61 14.98
CA TYR A 136 34.94 -17.24 14.31
C TYR A 136 34.44 -18.30 13.31
N GLY A 137 35.09 -19.46 13.21
CA GLY A 137 34.64 -20.55 12.33
C GLY A 137 34.69 -20.23 10.82
N LEU A 138 35.45 -19.21 10.43
CA LEU A 138 35.48 -18.67 9.05
C LEU A 138 36.63 -19.22 8.19
N ALA A 139 37.44 -20.15 8.69
CA ALA A 139 38.53 -20.74 7.93
C ALA A 139 38.09 -22.10 7.33
N ALA A 140 37.65 -22.09 6.07
CA ALA A 140 37.79 -23.28 5.23
C ALA A 140 39.30 -23.54 5.07
N PHE A 141 39.81 -24.57 5.74
CA PHE A 141 41.22 -24.91 5.66
C PHE A 141 41.56 -25.42 4.26
N LYS A 142 42.76 -25.06 3.78
CA LYS A 142 43.33 -25.64 2.56
C LYS A 142 43.61 -27.13 2.81
N GLY A 143 42.62 -27.98 2.52
CA GLY A 143 42.65 -29.42 2.77
C GLY A 143 41.34 -30.04 3.28
N GLU A 144 40.31 -29.25 3.57
CA GLU A 144 38.97 -29.78 3.84
C GLU A 144 38.17 -29.90 2.53
N ASP A 145 37.45 -31.01 2.38
CA ASP A 145 36.58 -31.23 1.23
C ASP A 145 35.54 -30.12 1.18
N ASN A 146 35.58 -29.33 0.10
CA ASN A 146 34.57 -28.33 -0.17
C ASN A 146 33.20 -29.02 -0.16
N ILE A 147 32.31 -28.58 0.71
CA ILE A 147 30.87 -28.85 0.61
C ILE A 147 30.31 -27.98 -0.52
N GLY A 148 30.93 -28.08 -1.70
CA GLY A 148 30.40 -27.54 -2.94
C GLY A 148 29.18 -28.37 -3.30
N PHE A 149 28.11 -27.69 -3.65
CA PHE A 149 26.84 -28.27 -4.07
C PHE A 149 27.04 -29.04 -5.40
N ASP A 150 27.53 -30.26 -5.31
CA ASP A 150 27.77 -31.15 -6.45
C ASP A 150 26.59 -32.11 -6.56
N ASP A 151 25.51 -31.66 -7.20
CA ASP A 151 24.41 -32.49 -7.67
C ASP A 151 23.56 -31.69 -8.69
N LEU A 152 24.10 -31.48 -9.89
CA LEU A 152 23.27 -31.21 -11.07
C LEU A 152 23.54 -32.31 -12.10
N PRO A 153 22.52 -33.08 -12.53
CA PRO A 153 22.72 -34.18 -13.47
C PRO A 153 23.11 -33.62 -14.84
N HIS A 154 24.21 -34.11 -15.40
CA HIS A 154 24.51 -33.90 -16.81
C HIS A 154 23.53 -34.72 -17.66
N GLU A 155 22.71 -34.04 -18.44
CA GLU A 155 21.87 -34.67 -19.48
C GLU A 155 22.75 -35.34 -20.57
N PRO A 156 22.23 -36.41 -21.22
CA PRO A 156 23.01 -37.39 -21.96
C PRO A 156 23.63 -36.91 -23.29
#